data_AF-A0A8T4CD84-F1
#
_entry.id   AF-A0A8T4CD84-F1
#
_cell.length_a   1.000
_cell.length_b   1.000
_cell.length_c   1.000
_cell.angle_alpha   90.00
_cell.angle_beta   90.00
_cell.angle_gamma   90.00
#
_symmetry.space_group_name_H-M   'P 1'
#
loop_
_entity.id
_entity.type
_entity.pdbx_description
1 polymer ?
#
loop_
_entity_poly.entity_id
_entity_poly.type
_entity_poly.pdbx_seq_one_letter_code
_entity_poly.pdbx_strand_id
1 'polypeptide(L)' 'METVVDWSQKRQKHVLERMMLRGISRAEFYEALAKGRKKVQRNNIIEAVYRYYCIVYEEVRFKEGKKIYPITVKVIV' A
#
# COMPACT_ATOMS: atom_id res chain seq x y z
N MET A 1 -8.88 -3.86 -15.87
CA MET A 1 -8.10 -2.71 -15.38
C MET A 1 -6.89 -3.25 -14.66
N GLU A 2 -5.70 -3.04 -15.21
CA GLU A 2 -4.46 -3.55 -14.63
C GLU A 2 -4.07 -2.72 -13.39
N THR A 3 -3.68 -3.40 -12.30
CA THR A 3 -3.15 -2.75 -11.09
C THR A 3 -1.69 -3.11 -10.96
N VAL A 4 -0.81 -2.12 -11.09
CA VAL A 4 0.64 -2.30 -10.99
C VAL A 4 1.11 -1.68 -9.67
N VAL A 5 1.81 -2.45 -8.84
CA VAL A 5 2.43 -1.93 -7.61
C VAL A 5 3.92 -1.71 -7.86
N ASP A 6 4.39 -0.50 -7.64
CA ASP A 6 5.80 -0.15 -7.79
C ASP A 6 6.59 -0.59 -6.55
N TRP A 7 7.43 -1.61 -6.71
CA TRP A 7 8.31 -2.13 -5.66
C TRP A 7 9.78 -1.70 -5.83
N SER A 8 10.04 -0.65 -6.61
CA SER A 8 11.42 -0.19 -6.86
C SER A 8 12.14 0.11 -5.55
N GLN A 9 13.21 -0.64 -5.27
CA GLN A 9 13.95 -0.53 -4.01
C GLN A 9 14.49 0.89 -3.76
N LYS A 10 14.81 1.65 -4.82
CA LYS A 10 15.31 3.03 -4.68
C LYS A 10 14.31 3.98 -4.03
N ARG A 11 13.01 3.81 -4.30
CA ARG A 11 11.95 4.67 -3.71
C ARG A 11 11.27 4.01 -2.52
N GLN A 12 11.24 2.68 -2.50
CA GLN A 12 10.41 1.90 -1.58
C GLN A 12 11.18 1.25 -0.43
N LYS A 13 12.46 1.60 -0.23
CA LYS A 13 13.28 1.09 0.87
C LYS A 13 12.56 1.22 2.22
N HIS A 14 11.99 2.40 2.50
CA HIS A 14 11.29 2.67 3.75
C HIS A 14 10.12 1.70 4.00
N VAL A 15 9.20 1.53 3.04
CA VAL A 15 8.05 0.64 3.23
C VAL A 15 8.49 -0.82 3.37
N LEU A 16 9.52 -1.25 2.64
CA LEU A 16 10.01 -2.63 2.68
C LEU A 16 10.63 -2.95 4.05
N GLU A 17 11.44 -2.04 4.59
CA GLU A 17 11.96 -2.16 5.96
C GLU A 17 10.83 -2.20 6.99
N ARG A 18 9.82 -1.33 6.83
CA ARG A 18 8.66 -1.27 7.73
C ARG A 18 7.78 -2.51 7.65
N MET A 19 7.68 -3.13 6.49
CA MET A 19 7.01 -4.41 6.27
C MET A 19 7.77 -5.54 6.97
N MET A 20 9.09 -5.62 6.77
CA MET A 20 9.95 -6.62 7.42
C MET A 20 9.88 -6.51 8.94
N LEU A 21 10.04 -5.30 9.50
CA LEU A 21 10.00 -5.06 10.94
C LEU A 21 8.65 -5.43 11.60
N ARG A 22 7.57 -5.47 10.82
CA ARG A 22 6.20 -5.72 11.32
C ARG A 22 5.66 -7.09 10.91
N GLY A 23 6.47 -7.91 10.23
CA GLY A 23 6.03 -9.19 9.71
C GLY A 23 4.89 -9.08 8.70
N ILE A 24 4.84 -8.00 7.91
CA ILE A 24 3.83 -7.82 6.86
C ILE A 24 4.44 -8.21 5.52
N SER A 25 3.93 -9.26 4.91
CA SER A 25 4.35 -9.75 3.60
C SER A 25 3.78 -8.92 2.44
N ARG A 26 4.33 -9.10 1.23
CA ARG A 26 3.72 -8.51 0.02
C ARG A 26 2.33 -9.09 -0.26
N ALA A 27 2.12 -10.38 0.03
CA ALA A 27 0.80 -11.00 -0.12
C ALA A 27 -0.24 -10.29 0.75
N GLU A 28 0.11 -10.01 2.01
CA GLU A 28 -0.71 -9.22 2.93
C GLU A 28 -0.94 -7.79 2.43
N PHE A 29 0.09 -7.14 1.87
CA PHE A 29 -0.10 -5.85 1.21
C PHE A 29 -1.16 -5.92 0.09
N TYR A 30 -1.11 -6.94 -0.77
CA TYR A 30 -2.12 -7.13 -1.82
C TYR A 30 -3.51 -7.46 -1.24
N GLU A 31 -3.59 -8.23 -0.16
CA GLU A 31 -4.86 -8.48 0.54
C GLU A 31 -5.47 -7.17 1.06
N ALA A 32 -4.68 -6.33 1.74
CA ALA A 32 -5.14 -5.04 2.23
C ALA A 32 -5.51 -4.09 1.10
N LEU A 33 -4.78 -4.12 -0.03
CA LEU A 33 -5.09 -3.33 -1.22
C LEU A 33 -6.44 -3.74 -1.84
N ALA A 34 -6.75 -5.03 -1.86
CA ALA A 34 -7.98 -5.57 -2.43
C ALA A 34 -9.18 -5.45 -1.47
N LYS A 35 -9.01 -5.86 -0.21
CA LYS A 35 -10.08 -6.09 0.76
C LYS A 35 -10.12 -5.07 1.90
N GLY A 36 -9.07 -4.26 2.06
CA GLY A 36 -8.97 -3.29 3.15
C GLY A 36 -10.01 -2.17 3.03
N ARG A 37 -10.46 -1.68 4.18
CA ARG A 37 -11.32 -0.51 4.28
C ARG A 37 -10.50 0.72 3.90
N LYS A 38 -10.83 1.33 2.77
CA LYS A 38 -10.09 2.46 2.19
C LYS A 38 -10.61 3.79 2.73
N LYS A 39 -9.68 4.61 3.19
CA LYS A 39 -9.89 6.02 3.53
C LYS A 39 -8.99 6.85 2.63
N VAL A 40 -9.60 7.66 1.78
CA VAL A 40 -8.87 8.60 0.93
C VAL A 40 -8.44 9.79 1.80
N GLN A 41 -7.15 10.11 1.76
CA GLN A 41 -6.56 11.29 2.39
C GLN A 41 -6.35 12.40 1.34
N ARG A 42 -5.56 13.43 1.65
CA ARG A 42 -5.19 14.46 0.66
C ARG A 42 -4.23 13.88 -0.40
N ASN A 43 -4.25 14.46 -1.60
CA ASN A 43 -3.29 14.21 -2.68
C ASN A 43 -3.22 12.74 -3.16
N ASN A 44 -4.36 12.07 -3.36
CA ASN A 44 -4.44 10.67 -3.84
C ASN A 44 -3.76 9.64 -2.93
N ILE A 45 -3.42 10.01 -1.70
CA ILE A 45 -2.94 9.08 -0.68
C ILE A 45 -4.14 8.32 -0.13
N ILE A 46 -4.03 7.00 -0.09
CA ILE A 46 -5.05 6.09 0.41
C ILE A 46 -4.47 5.30 1.57
N GLU A 47 -5.24 5.26 2.64
CA GLU A 47 -5.00 4.42 3.80
C GLU A 47 -5.99 3.24 3.73
N ALA A 48 -5.46 2.03 3.60
CA ALA A 48 -6.27 0.81 3.56
C ALA A 48 -6.00 -0.05 4.80
N VAL A 49 -6.99 -0.06 5.70
CA VAL A 49 -6.96 -0.82 6.94
C VAL A 49 -7.48 -2.23 6.70
N TYR A 50 -6.75 -3.23 7.17
CA TYR A 50 -7.14 -4.64 7.06
C TYR A 50 -6.60 -5.44 8.25
N ARG A 51 -7.51 -6.10 8.98
CA ARG A 51 -7.20 -6.83 10.22
C ARG A 51 -6.46 -5.91 11.23
N TYR A 52 -5.29 -6.34 11.70
CA TYR A 52 -4.46 -5.65 12.68
C TYR A 52 -3.48 -4.64 12.07
N TYR A 53 -3.54 -4.39 10.76
CA TYR A 53 -2.58 -3.52 10.09
C TYR A 53 -3.23 -2.62 9.05
N CYS A 54 -2.43 -1.67 8.57
CA CYS A 54 -2.82 -0.72 7.57
C CYS A 54 -1.69 -0.51 6.58
N ILE A 55 -2.03 -0.43 5.30
CA ILE A 55 -1.12 0.01 4.25
C ILE A 55 -1.45 1.45 3.86
N VAL A 56 -0.43 2.26 3.58
CA VAL A 56 -0.57 3.61 3.05
C VAL A 56 0.12 3.65 1.71
N TYR A 57 -0.58 4.15 0.69
CA TYR A 57 -0.06 4.21 -0.68
C TYR A 57 -0.63 5.41 -1.43
N GLU A 58 0.09 5.89 -2.43
CA GLU A 58 -0.42 6.83 -3.43
C GLU A 58 -0.99 6.04 -4.61
N GLU A 59 -2.18 6.42 -5.08
CA GLU A 59 -2.83 5.86 -6.26
C GLU A 59 -2.77 6.84 -7.44
N VAL A 60 -2.08 6.47 -8.51
CA VAL A 60 -2.06 7.21 -9.77
C VAL A 60 -2.89 6.47 -10.80
N ARG A 61 -4.00 7.07 -11.23
CA ARG A 61 -4.90 6.50 -12.24
C ARG A 61 -4.50 6.95 -13.64
N PHE A 62 -4.59 6.04 -14.60
CA PHE A 62 -4.42 6.30 -16.04
C PHE A 62 -5.54 5.62 -16.82
N LYS A 63 -5.64 5.89 -18.13
CA LYS A 63 -6.76 5.43 -18.97
C LYS A 63 -7.01 3.90 -18.90
N GLU A 64 -5.95 3.11 -18.72
CA GLU A 64 -6.00 1.64 -18.81
C GLU A 64 -5.89 0.91 -17.46
N GLY A 65 -5.66 1.65 -16.37
CA GLY A 65 -5.39 1.03 -15.07
C GLY A 65 -4.98 2.01 -13.98
N LYS A 66 -4.33 1.46 -12.96
CA LYS A 66 -3.81 2.25 -11.84
C LYS A 66 -2.46 1.75 -11.38
N LYS A 67 -1.62 2.69 -10.98
CA LYS A 67 -0.31 2.43 -10.41
C LYS A 67 -0.34 2.81 -8.95
N ILE A 68 0.12 1.88 -8.12
CA ILE A 68 0.16 2.00 -6.67
C ILE A 68 1.61 2.23 -6.28
N TYR A 69 1.86 3.33 -5.59
CA TYR A 69 3.14 3.61 -4.97
C TYR A 69 2.99 3.41 -3.47
N PRO A 70 3.49 2.30 -2.91
CA PRO A 70 3.52 2.13 -1.47
C PRO A 70 4.22 3.32 -0.79
N ILE A 71 3.79 3.67 0.42
CA ILE A 71 4.41 4.74 1.22
C ILE A 71 4.90 4.15 2.52
N THR A 72 4.01 3.49 3.27
CA THR A 72 4.36 2.85 4.53
C THR A 72 3.32 1.80 4.92
N VAL A 73 3.63 1.05 5.98
CA VAL A 73 2.68 0.16 6.67
C VAL A 73 2.63 0.53 8.16
N LYS A 74 1.50 0.28 8.82
CA LYS A 74 1.27 0.54 10.25
C LYS A 74 0.63 -0.68 10.89
N VAL A 75 0.95 -0.96 12.15
CA VAL A 75 0.17 -1.88 12.99
C VAL A 75 -0.85 -1.04 13.75
N ILE A 76 -2.08 -1.53 13.86
CA ILE A 76 -3.14 -0.93 14.64
C ILE A 76 -3.13 -1.70 15.95
N VAL A 77 -2.50 -1.10 16.96
CA VAL A 77 -2.47 -1.59 18.34
C VAL A 77 -3.47 -0.77 19.15
#